data_AF-A0A7C1V5Y2-F1
#
_entry.id   AF-A0A7C1V5Y2-F1
#
_cell.length_a   1.000
_cell.length_b   1.000
_cell.length_c   1.000
_cell.angle_alpha   90.00
_cell.angle_beta   90.00
_cell.angle_gamma   90.00
#
_symmetry.space_group_name_H-M   'P 1'
#
loop_
_entity.id
_entity.type
_entity.pdbx_description
1 polymer ?
#
loop_
_entity_poly.entity_id
_entity_poly.type
_entity_poly.pdbx_seq_one_letter_code
_entity_poly.pdbx_strand_id
1 'polypeptide(L)' 'MDTTIETVVAREILDSRGNPTVEVEVVLLNGSWGRAAVPSGASTGVHEALELRDGDPGRYG' A
#
# COMPACT_ATOMS: atom_id res chain seq x y z
N MET A 1 -20.51 -18.60 3.98
CA MET A 1 -19.83 -17.46 3.35
C MET A 1 -18.35 -17.63 3.65
N ASP A 2 -17.57 -18.08 2.66
CA ASP A 2 -16.15 -18.42 2.87
C ASP A 2 -15.28 -17.16 2.86
N THR A 3 -14.63 -16.84 3.97
CA THR A 3 -13.82 -15.63 4.11
C THR A 3 -12.33 -15.86 3.90
N THR A 4 -11.94 -17.01 3.36
CA THR A 4 -10.54 -17.31 3.04
C THR A 4 -10.05 -16.35 1.94
N ILE A 5 -8.83 -15.81 2.12
CA ILE A 5 -8.19 -14.93 1.13
C ILE A 5 -7.83 -15.76 -0.09
N GLU A 6 -8.29 -15.31 -1.26
CA GLU A 6 -7.98 -15.93 -2.55
C GLU A 6 -6.81 -15.22 -3.24
N THR A 7 -6.87 -13.89 -3.33
CA THR A 7 -5.83 -13.10 -4.00
C THR A 7 -5.49 -11.82 -3.24
N VAL A 8 -4.23 -11.40 -3.33
CA VAL A 8 -3.72 -10.12 -2.83
C VAL A 8 -2.87 -9.49 -3.93
N VAL A 9 -3.27 -8.32 -4.43
CA VAL A 9 -2.57 -7.61 -5.51
C VAL A 9 -2.25 -6.19 -5.08
N ALA A 10 -0.98 -5.82 -5.15
CA ALA A 10 -0.51 -4.48 -4.85
C ALA A 10 -0.23 -3.68 -6.13
N ARG A 11 -0.32 -2.35 -6.04
CA ARG A 11 0.08 -1.41 -7.09
C ARG A 11 0.62 -0.11 -6.49
N GLU A 12 1.52 0.53 -7.23
CA GLU A 12 1.99 1.88 -6.93
C GLU A 12 0.95 2.90 -7.42
N ILE A 13 0.52 3.79 -6.53
CA ILE A 13 -0.34 4.95 -6.82
C ILE A 13 0.33 6.22 -6.27
N LEU A 14 -0.23 7.40 -6.54
CA LEU A 14 0.24 8.65 -5.95
C LEU A 14 -0.65 9.07 -4.77
N ASP A 15 -0.02 9.53 -3.70
CA ASP A 15 -0.71 10.13 -2.55
C ASP A 15 -1.17 11.57 -2.84
N SER A 16 -1.79 12.22 -1.85
CA SER A 16 -2.26 13.61 -1.96
C SER A 16 -1.15 14.65 -2.11
N ARG A 17 0.11 14.28 -1.88
CA ARG A 17 1.31 15.11 -2.04
C ARG A 17 2.07 14.79 -3.33
N GLY A 18 1.61 13.82 -4.13
CA GLY A 18 2.26 13.38 -5.36
C GLY A 18 3.40 12.38 -5.17
N ASN A 19 3.59 11.84 -3.96
CA ASN A 19 4.60 10.80 -3.71
C ASN A 19 4.01 9.41 -3.98
N PRO A 20 4.80 8.45 -4.48
CA PRO A 20 4.37 7.05 -4.57
C PRO A 20 3.85 6.51 -3.23
N THR A 21 2.82 5.69 -3.27
CA THR A 21 2.36 4.89 -2.14
C THR A 21 1.73 3.58 -2.62
N VAL A 22 1.54 2.63 -1.72
CA VAL A 22 1.00 1.31 -2.03
C VAL A 22 -0.51 1.29 -1.87
N GLU A 23 -1.22 0.83 -2.90
CA GLU A 23 -2.61 0.39 -2.82
C GLU A 23 -2.68 -1.13 -2.94
N VAL A 24 -3.46 -1.77 -2.07
CA VAL A 24 -3.69 -3.23 -2.10
C VAL A 24 -5.17 -3.51 -2.31
N GLU A 25 -5.45 -4.46 -3.19
CA GLU A 25 -6.75 -5.10 -3.35
C GLU A 25 -6.69 -6.55 -2.87
N VAL A 26 -7.69 -6.97 -2.11
CA VAL A 26 -7.87 -8.32 -1.60
C VAL A 26 -9.20 -8.87 -2.08
N VAL A 27 -9.21 -10.11 -2.56
CA VAL A 27 -10.42 -10.85 -2.95
C VAL A 27 -10.50 -12.13 -2.10
N LEU A 28 -11.69 -12.44 -1.59
CA LEU A 28 -11.99 -13.65 -0.83
C LEU A 28 -12.68 -14.69 -1.72
N LEU A 29 -12.61 -15.98 -1.36
CA LEU A 29 -13.23 -17.07 -2.12
C LEU A 29 -14.76 -16.94 -2.29
N ASN A 30 -15.42 -16.13 -1.46
CA ASN A 30 -16.84 -15.83 -1.62
C ASN A 30 -17.15 -14.66 -2.58
N GLY A 31 -16.13 -14.08 -3.23
CA GLY A 31 -16.24 -12.95 -4.15
C GLY A 31 -16.28 -11.56 -3.51
N SER A 32 -16.27 -11.46 -2.18
CA SER A 32 -16.10 -10.16 -1.50
C SER A 32 -14.71 -9.62 -1.78
N TRP A 33 -14.62 -8.31 -1.96
CA TRP A 33 -13.35 -7.64 -2.21
C TRP A 33 -13.23 -6.35 -1.39
N GLY A 34 -11.99 -5.95 -1.12
CA GLY A 34 -11.67 -4.72 -0.42
C GLY A 34 -10.39 -4.11 -0.97
N ARG A 35 -10.32 -2.79 -0.96
CA ARG A 35 -9.17 -2.03 -1.46
C ARG A 35 -8.81 -0.92 -0.50
N ALA A 36 -7.52 -0.74 -0.25
CA ALA A 36 -7.01 0.30 0.63
C ALA A 36 -5.70 0.89 0.08
N ALA A 37 -5.62 2.22 0.11
CA ALA A 37 -4.40 2.97 -0.10
C ALA A 37 -3.74 3.28 1.25
N VAL A 38 -2.43 3.02 1.36
CA VAL A 38 -1.67 3.32 2.59
C VAL A 38 -1.27 4.81 2.56
N PRO A 39 -1.49 5.58 3.64
CA PRO A 39 -0.98 6.94 3.72
C PRO A 39 0.55 6.94 3.84
N SER A 40 1.23 7.84 3.14
CA SER A 40 2.68 8.01 3.25
C SER A 40 3.04 8.70 4.57
N GLY A 41 4.00 8.12 5.30
CA GLY A 41 4.50 8.70 6.54
C GLY A 41 5.17 10.06 6.32
N ALA A 42 5.01 10.98 7.28
CA ALA A 42 5.80 12.21 7.37
C ALA A 42 6.62 12.26 8.67
N SER A 43 6.38 11.32 9.59
CA SER A 43 7.04 11.28 10.89
C SER A 43 8.50 10.86 10.74
N THR A 44 9.37 11.46 11.55
CA THR A 44 10.78 11.11 11.70
C THR A 44 11.06 10.57 13.10
N GLY A 45 10.03 10.05 13.78
CA GLY A 45 10.14 9.51 15.13
C GLY A 45 11.03 8.27 15.19
N VAL A 46 11.49 7.97 16.41
CA VAL A 46 12.26 6.75 16.71
C VAL A 46 11.33 5.70 17.34
N HIS A 47 11.52 4.43 16.97
CA HIS A 47 10.68 3.29 17.37
C HIS A 47 9.28 3.20 16.71
N GLU A 48 9.12 3.78 15.53
CA GLU A 48 7.91 3.63 14.71
C GLU A 48 8.05 2.49 13.70
N ALA A 49 6.92 2.01 13.17
CA ALA A 49 6.94 1.11 12.01
C ALA A 49 7.42 1.90 10.78
N LEU A 50 8.46 1.41 10.12
CA LEU A 50 9.07 2.08 8.97
C LEU A 50 8.45 1.60 7.66
N GLU A 51 8.04 2.53 6.82
CA GLU A 51 7.65 2.23 5.44
C GLU A 51 8.88 1.91 4.58
N LEU A 52 8.72 1.00 3.61
CA LEU A 52 9.77 0.67 2.66
C LEU A 52 9.71 1.61 1.46
N ARG A 53 10.87 2.14 1.05
CA ARG A 53 11.05 3.02 -0.11
C ARG A 53 12.17 2.47 -0.98
N ASP A 54 12.03 2.61 -2.30
CA ASP A 54 13.00 2.08 -3.26
C ASP A 54 14.35 2.81 -3.20
N GLY A 55 14.34 4.12 -2.90
CA GLY A 55 15.56 4.93 -2.83
C GLY A 55 16.27 5.15 -4.16
N ASP A 56 15.57 4.94 -5.29
CA ASP A 56 16.07 5.17 -6.65
C ASP A 56 15.89 6.64 -7.07
N PRO A 57 16.97 7.43 -7.21
CA PRO A 57 16.89 8.84 -7.62
C PRO A 57 16.35 9.06 -9.04
N GLY A 58 16.25 8.00 -9.86
CA GLY A 58 15.66 8.06 -11.18
C GLY A 58 14.12 8.04 -11.18
N ARG A 59 13.48 7.75 -10.04
CA ARG A 59 12.03 7.55 -9.93
C ARG A 59 11.44 8.33 -8.75
N TYR A 60 10.64 9.34 -9.07
CA TYR A 60 9.87 10.14 -8.10
C TYR A 60 10.69 10.92 -7.05
N GLY A 61 12.01 11.08 -7.23
CA GLY A 61 12.87 11.93 -6.39
C GLY A 61 14.24 11.35 -6.15
#